data_AF-A0A1H6U2N6-F1
#
_entry.id   AF-A0A1H6U2N6-F1
#
_cell.length_a   1.000
_cell.length_b   1.000
_cell.length_c   1.000
_cell.angle_alpha   90.00
_cell.angle_beta   90.00
_cell.angle_gamma   90.00
#
_symmetry.space_group_name_H-M   'P 1'
#
loop_
_entity.id
_entity.type
_entity.pdbx_description
1 polymer ?
#
loop_
_entity_poly.entity_id
_entity_poly.type
_entity_poly.pdbx_seq_one_letter_code
_entity_poly.pdbx_strand_id
1 'polypeptide(L)' 'MGRLAVRRRLTAVLKLTTVTHAILAVGVVIHSRLTDREAGIWIPLTFVFGLLGVAGYLLDR' A
#
# COMPACT_ATOMS: atom_id res chain seq x y z
N MET A 1 12.80 -21.88 -13.02
CA MET A 1 11.83 -21.58 -11.94
C MET A 1 10.43 -21.59 -12.54
N GLY A 2 9.52 -22.46 -12.07
CA GLY A 2 8.21 -22.67 -12.70
C GLY A 2 7.24 -21.48 -12.53
N ARG A 3 6.34 -21.25 -13.50
CA ARG A 3 5.32 -20.18 -13.49
C ARG A 3 4.52 -20.09 -12.19
N LEU A 4 4.32 -21.22 -11.50
CA LEU A 4 3.66 -21.29 -10.20
C LEU A 4 4.44 -20.59 -9.08
N ALA A 5 5.77 -20.73 -9.05
CA ALA A 5 6.62 -20.07 -8.07
C ALA A 5 6.62 -18.55 -8.25
N VAL A 6 6.59 -18.08 -9.50
CA VAL A 6 6.48 -16.66 -9.84
C VAL A 6 5.14 -16.10 -9.35
N ARG A 7 4.01 -16.75 -9.67
CA ARG A 7 2.67 -16.33 -9.22
C ARG A 7 2.53 -16.27 -7.69
N ARG A 8 3.14 -17.20 -6.96
CA ARG A 8 3.16 -17.18 -5.49
C ARG A 8 3.91 -15.97 -4.94
N ARG A 9 5.12 -15.69 -5.45
CA ARG A 9 5.92 -14.52 -5.04
C ARG A 9 5.17 -13.22 -5.32
N LEU A 10 4.55 -13.14 -6.49
CA LEU A 10 3.69 -12.05 -6.92
C LEU A 10 2.57 -11.73 -5.93
N THR A 11 1.82 -12.78 -5.57
CA THR A 11 0.66 -12.67 -4.69
C THR A 11 1.11 -12.23 -3.30
N ALA A 12 2.28 -12.69 -2.86
CA ALA A 12 2.88 -12.27 -1.61
C ALA A 12 3.28 -10.78 -1.63
N VAL A 13 3.92 -10.29 -2.70
CA VAL A 13 4.30 -8.88 -2.85
C VAL A 13 3.07 -7.98 -2.89
N LEU A 14 2.06 -8.31 -3.69
CA LEU A 14 0.83 -7.53 -3.78
C LEU A 14 0.06 -7.48 -2.44
N LYS A 15 -0.03 -8.62 -1.75
CA LYS A 15 -0.61 -8.67 -0.40
C LYS A 15 0.17 -7.80 0.57
N LEU A 16 1.50 -7.91 0.58
CA LEU A 16 2.36 -7.13 1.48
C LEU A 16 2.19 -5.64 1.22
N THR A 17 2.27 -5.19 -0.04
CA THR A 17 2.10 -3.78 -0.40
C THR A 17 0.74 -3.24 0.04
N THR A 18 -0.32 -4.02 -0.19
CA THR A 18 -1.69 -3.63 0.20
C THR A 18 -1.84 -3.51 1.71
N VAL A 19 -1.36 -4.52 2.46
CA VAL A 19 -1.44 -4.54 3.92
C VAL A 19 -0.62 -3.41 4.54
N THR A 20 0.61 -3.21 4.07
CA THR A 20 1.49 -2.15 4.56
C THR A 20 0.87 -0.76 4.38
N HIS A 21 0.31 -0.47 3.20
CA HIS A 21 -0.32 0.83 2.96
C HIS A 21 -1.63 1.01 3.72
N ALA A 22 -2.41 -0.06 3.94
CA ALA A 22 -3.59 0.00 4.80
C ALA A 22 -3.21 0.34 6.26
N ILE A 23 -2.17 -0.30 6.80
CA ILE A 23 -1.65 0.00 8.15
C ILE A 23 -1.14 1.44 8.23
N LEU A 24 -0.38 1.89 7.22
CA LEU A 24 0.10 3.28 7.14
C LEU A 24 -1.06 4.28 7.10
N ALA A 25 -2.10 4.01 6.32
CA ALA A 25 -3.27 4.89 6.24
C ALA A 25 -4.00 4.98 7.58
N VAL A 26 -4.20 3.85 8.27
CA VAL A 26 -4.76 3.81 9.63
C VAL A 26 -3.84 4.57 10.60
N GLY A 27 -2.53 4.39 10.51
CA GLY A 27 -1.54 5.09 11.33
C GLY A 27 -1.59 6.60 11.15
N VAL A 28 -1.72 7.10 9.92
CA VAL A 28 -1.90 8.54 9.63
C VAL A 28 -3.18 9.07 10.27
N VAL A 29 -4.29 8.33 10.19
CA VAL A 29 -5.56 8.70 10.85
C VAL A 29 -5.37 8.75 12.36
N ILE A 30 -4.80 7.72 12.98
CA ILE A 30 -4.56 7.69 14.43
C ILE A 30 -3.64 8.84 14.85
N HIS A 31 -2.53 9.05 14.15
CA HIS A 31 -1.57 10.12 14.44
C HIS A 31 -2.22 11.50 14.36
N SER A 32 -3.04 11.75 13.33
CA SER A 32 -3.78 13.02 13.19
C SER A 32 -4.71 13.30 14.36
N ARG A 33 -5.43 12.27 14.84
CA ARG A 33 -6.32 12.36 16.00
C ARG A 33 -5.55 12.59 17.30
N LEU A 34 -4.39 11.94 17.47
CA LEU A 34 -3.56 12.07 18.66
C LEU A 34 -2.80 13.39 18.75
N THR A 35 -2.50 14.02 17.60
CA THR A 35 -1.70 15.25 17.53
C THR A 35 -2.52 16.50 17.29
N ASP A 36 -3.84 16.38 17.22
CA ASP A 36 -4.79 17.46 16.89
C ASP A 36 -4.38 18.23 15.62
N ARG A 37 -3.73 17.52 14.68
CA ARG A 37 -3.33 18.03 13.38
C ARG A 37 -4.17 17.36 12.32
N GLU A 38 -4.67 18.15 11.37
CA GLU A 38 -5.36 17.57 10.23
C GLU A 38 -4.43 16.66 9.41
N ALA A 39 -4.85 15.42 9.19
CA ALA A 39 -4.13 14.49 8.32
C ALA A 39 -4.01 15.03 6.87
N GLY A 40 -4.99 15.84 6.45
CA GLY A 40 -5.02 16.51 5.16
C GLY A 40 -4.70 15.57 3.99
N ILE A 41 -3.70 15.94 3.20
CA ILE A 41 -3.28 15.23 1.98
C ILE A 41 -2.58 13.89 2.25
N TRP A 42 -2.17 13.58 3.48
CA TRP A 42 -1.41 12.36 3.78
C TRP A 42 -2.23 11.08 3.66
N ILE A 43 -3.52 11.13 3.98
CA ILE A 43 -4.44 9.99 3.79
C ILE A 43 -4.55 9.63 2.30
N PRO A 44 -4.91 10.55 1.39
CA PRO A 44 -4.98 10.23 -0.03
C PRO A 44 -3.61 9.91 -0.63
N LEU A 45 -2.52 10.58 -0.22
CA LEU A 45 -1.16 10.24 -0.68
C LEU A 45 -0.80 8.78 -0.37
N THR A 46 -1.04 8.34 0.87
CA THR A 46 -0.74 6.96 1.30
C THR A 46 -1.54 5.94 0.47
N PHE A 47 -2.80 6.26 0.16
CA PHE A 47 -3.63 5.41 -0.68
C PHE A 47 -3.16 5.38 -2.14
N VAL A 48 -2.81 6.55 -2.71
CA VAL A 48 -2.29 6.69 -4.07
C VAL A 48 -0.96 5.95 -4.23
N PHE A 49 -0.03 6.05 -3.27
CA PHE A 49 1.21 5.27 -3.30
C PHE A 49 0.97 3.76 -3.25
N GLY A 50 -0.01 3.30 -2.46
CA GLY A 50 -0.43 1.90 -2.46
C GLY A 50 -0.96 1.45 -3.82
N LEU A 51 -1.80 2.28 -4.45
CA LEU A 51 -2.30 2.03 -5.81
C LEU A 51 -1.20 2.07 -6.86
N LEU A 52 -0.24 2.99 -6.78
CA LEU A 52 0.91 3.06 -7.70
C LEU A 52 1.80 1.82 -7.58
N GLY A 53 2.00 1.30 -6.36
CA GLY A 53 2.72 0.03 -6.17
C GLY A 53 2.03 -1.16 -6.82
N VAL A 54 0.70 -1.23 -6.72
CA VAL A 54 -0.10 -2.25 -7.42
C VAL A 54 -0.07 -2.01 -8.93
N ALA A 55 -0.29 -0.78 -9.39
CA ALA A 55 -0.35 -0.42 -10.80
C ALA A 55 1.00 -0.63 -11.50
N GLY A 56 2.12 -0.22 -10.90
CA GLY A 56 3.46 -0.49 -11.41
C GLY A 56 3.70 -1.99 -11.61
N TYR A 57 3.27 -2.81 -10.65
CA TYR A 57 3.32 -4.26 -10.80
C TYR A 57 2.45 -4.79 -11.96
N LEU A 58 1.26 -4.22 -12.13
CA LEU A 58 0.33 -4.60 -13.19
C LEU A 58 0.72 -4.03 -14.57
N LEU A 59 1.57 -3.00 -14.63
CA LEU A 59 1.99 -2.35 -15.88
C LEU A 59 3.40 -2.79 -16.32
N ASP A 60 4.23 -3.27 -15.41
CA ASP A 60 5.52 -3.94 -15.66
C ASP A 60 5.35 -5.40 -16.17
N ARG A 61 4.19 -5.72 -16.74
CA ARG A 61 3.84 -7.04 -17.27
C ARG A 61 4.31 -7.22 -18.71
#